data_AF-A0A7V9TZT3-F1
#
_entry.id   AF-A0A7V9TZT3-F1
#
_cell.length_a   1.000
_cell.length_b   1.000
_cell.length_c   1.000
_cell.angle_alpha   90.00
_cell.angle_beta   90.00
_cell.angle_gamma   90.00
#
_symmetry.space_group_name_H-M   'P 1'
#
loop_
_entity.id
_entity.type
_entity.pdbx_description
1 polymer ?
#
loop_
_entity_poly.entity_id
_entity_poly.type
_entity_poly.pdbx_seq_one_letter_code
_entity_poly.pdbx_strand_id
1 'polypeptide(L)' 'MNKGKTTKQPPPVDNIISDETGQFDLRFVLWRYFCEQNNVPVESLPSQLKDELKDKWEELKASRLRGPTQK' A
#
# COMPACT_ATOMS: atom_id res chain seq x y z
N MET A 1 -10.84 3.20 38.73
CA MET A 1 -11.19 4.14 37.64
C MET A 1 -9.91 4.90 37.30
N ASN A 2 -9.36 5.01 36.09
CA ASN A 2 -9.83 4.83 34.71
C ASN A 2 -8.67 4.36 33.81
N LYS A 3 -8.97 3.49 32.83
CA LYS A 3 -8.08 3.04 31.76
C LYS A 3 -7.94 4.15 30.70
N GLY A 4 -6.76 4.77 30.59
CA GLY A 4 -6.42 5.63 29.45
C GLY A 4 -5.90 4.80 28.29
N LYS A 5 -6.72 4.61 27.25
CA LYS A 5 -6.31 3.98 25.99
C LYS A 5 -5.44 4.96 25.19
N THR A 6 -4.13 4.75 25.18
CA THR A 6 -3.21 5.41 24.23
C THR A 6 -3.44 4.85 22.83
N THR A 7 -4.12 5.62 21.98
CA THR A 7 -4.20 5.40 20.55
C THR A 7 -2.81 5.64 19.93
N LYS A 8 -1.98 4.59 19.84
CA LYS A 8 -0.74 4.63 19.06
C LYS A 8 -1.10 4.84 17.59
N GLN A 9 -1.04 6.08 17.12
CA GLN A 9 -1.05 6.37 15.69
C GLN A 9 0.21 5.72 15.09
N PRO A 10 0.12 5.04 13.94
CA PRO A 10 1.29 4.50 13.27
C PRO A 10 2.25 5.65 12.94
N PRO A 11 3.58 5.43 13.02
CA PRO A 11 4.54 6.45 12.69
C PRO A 11 4.30 6.96 11.26
N PRO A 12 4.42 8.27 11.02
CA PRO A 12 4.28 8.82 9.67
C PRO A 12 5.30 8.12 8.76
N VAL A 13 4.79 7.53 7.68
CA VAL A 13 5.65 6.92 6.67
C VAL A 13 6.30 8.06 5.91
N ASP A 14 7.61 8.19 6.03
CA ASP A 14 8.39 9.16 5.27
C ASP A 14 8.21 8.91 3.77
N ASN A 15 7.63 9.88 3.05
CA ASN A 15 7.52 9.84 1.59
C ASN A 15 8.84 10.27 0.92
N ILE A 16 9.98 9.79 1.44
CA ILE A 16 11.29 10.08 0.85
C ILE A 16 11.46 9.16 -0.35
N ILE A 17 11.19 9.71 -1.54
CA ILE A 17 11.54 9.09 -2.82
C ILE A 17 13.04 9.33 -3.01
N SER A 18 13.83 8.26 -3.03
CA SER A 18 15.28 8.34 -3.22
C SER A 18 15.60 8.97 -4.59
N ASP A 19 16.45 9.99 -4.63
CA ASP A 19 16.84 10.74 -5.84
C ASP A 19 17.80 9.93 -6.75
N GLU A 20 18.17 8.71 -6.34
CA GLU A 20 18.89 7.74 -7.16
C GLU A 20 17.96 7.21 -8.27
N THR A 21 18.15 7.69 -9.49
CA THR A 21 17.49 7.16 -10.69
C THR A 21 17.63 5.64 -10.76
N GLY A 22 16.55 4.90 -10.47
CA GLY A 22 16.47 3.46 -10.76
C GLY A 22 15.48 2.64 -9.93
N GLN A 23 15.13 3.06 -8.71
CA GLN A 23 14.12 2.35 -7.93
C GLN A 23 12.74 2.95 -8.15
N PHE A 24 11.96 2.33 -9.04
CA PHE A 24 10.52 2.55 -9.05
C PHE A 24 9.98 2.23 -7.66
N ASP A 25 9.22 3.16 -7.08
CA ASP A 25 8.54 2.94 -5.81
C ASP A 25 7.76 1.62 -5.91
N LEU A 26 8.03 0.71 -4.98
CA LEU A 26 7.47 -0.63 -4.95
C LEU A 26 5.94 -0.61 -5.06
N ARG A 27 5.28 0.44 -4.55
CA ARG A 27 3.84 0.65 -4.70
C ARG A 27 3.42 0.80 -6.15
N PHE A 28 4.19 1.52 -6.97
CA PHE A 28 3.92 1.68 -8.40
C PHE A 28 4.10 0.36 -9.17
N VAL A 29 5.14 -0.41 -8.83
CA VAL A 29 5.36 -1.74 -9.43
C VAL A 29 4.21 -2.69 -9.07
N LEU A 30 3.82 -2.73 -7.78
CA LEU A 30 2.69 -3.53 -7.33
C LEU A 30 1.37 -3.08 -7.96
N TRP A 31 1.19 -1.78 -8.17
CA TRP A 31 0.00 -1.24 -8.83
C TRP A 31 -0.10 -1.72 -10.28
N ARG A 32 1.00 -1.64 -11.05
CA ARG A 32 1.05 -2.13 -12.43
C ARG A 32 0.76 -3.63 -12.50
N TYR A 33 1.37 -4.40 -11.61
CA TYR A 33 1.11 -5.84 -11.51
C TYR A 33 -0.36 -6.13 -11.19
N PHE A 34 -0.93 -5.44 -10.21
CA PHE A 34 -2.34 -5.59 -9.85
C PHE A 34 -3.27 -5.29 -11.03
N CYS A 35 -2.96 -4.22 -11.77
CA CYS A 35 -3.71 -3.80 -12.94
C CYS A 35 -3.73 -4.88 -14.04
N GLU A 36 -2.57 -5.45 -14.35
CA GLU A 36 -2.43 -6.54 -15.32
C GLU A 36 -3.22 -7.79 -14.89
N GLN A 37 -3.13 -8.18 -13.62
CA GLN A 37 -3.79 -9.39 -13.11
C GLN A 37 -5.33 -9.28 -13.06
N ASN A 38 -5.86 -8.06 -12.85
CA ASN A 38 -7.29 -7.83 -12.65
C ASN A 38 -7.96 -7.13 -13.84
N ASN A 39 -7.24 -6.97 -14.96
CA ASN A 39 -7.72 -6.30 -16.16
C ASN A 39 -8.22 -4.86 -15.87
N VAL A 40 -7.46 -4.15 -15.04
CA VAL A 40 -7.71 -2.75 -14.67
C VAL A 40 -6.77 -1.87 -15.51
N PRO A 41 -7.24 -0.78 -16.12
CA PRO A 41 -6.36 0.16 -16.81
C PRO A 41 -5.35 0.78 -15.84
N VAL A 42 -4.07 0.83 -16.20
CA VAL A 42 -3.00 1.24 -15.28
C VAL A 42 -3.05 2.73 -14.90
N GLU A 43 -3.68 3.53 -15.75
CA GLU A 43 -4.07 4.93 -15.52
C GLU A 43 -5.22 5.11 -14.52
N SER A 44 -5.89 4.01 -14.13
CA SER A 44 -6.88 4.04 -13.07
C SER A 44 -6.22 4.31 -11.73
N LEU A 45 -7.00 4.86 -10.81
CA LEU A 45 -6.61 5.10 -9.43
C LEU A 45 -7.17 4.00 -8.52
N PRO A 46 -6.46 3.61 -7.44
CA PRO A 46 -6.99 2.67 -6.44
C PRO A 46 -8.35 3.07 -5.86
N SER A 47 -8.65 4.37 -5.79
CA SER A 47 -9.94 4.90 -5.35
C SER A 47 -11.11 4.56 -6.28
N GLN A 48 -10.82 4.37 -7.57
CA GLN A 48 -11.80 4.04 -8.63
C GLN A 48 -12.11 2.54 -8.70
N LEU A 49 -11.37 1.70 -7.97
CA LEU A 49 -11.65 0.27 -7.90
C LEU A 49 -13.02 0.00 -7.26
N LYS A 50 -13.70 -1.04 -7.75
CA LYS A 50 -14.87 -1.64 -7.09
C LYS A 50 -14.44 -2.30 -5.78
N ASP A 51 -15.38 -2.48 -4.85
CA ASP A 51 -15.09 -2.96 -3.50
C ASP A 51 -14.30 -4.28 -3.49
N GLU A 52 -14.67 -5.27 -4.32
CA GLU A 52 -13.93 -6.53 -4.43
C GLU A 52 -12.47 -6.36 -4.87
N LEU A 53 -12.22 -5.44 -5.81
CA LEU A 53 -10.86 -5.15 -6.28
C LEU A 53 -10.07 -4.33 -5.27
N LYS A 54 -10.73 -3.47 -4.48
CA LYS A 54 -10.10 -2.75 -3.37
C LYS A 54 -9.56 -3.73 -2.34
N ASP A 55 -10.35 -4.72 -1.95
CA ASP A 55 -9.93 -5.72 -0.96
C ASP A 55 -8.71 -6.51 -1.44
N LYS A 56 -8.72 -6.95 -2.71
CA LYS A 56 -7.56 -7.63 -3.33
C LYS A 56 -6.31 -6.74 -3.40
N TRP A 57 -6.50 -5.45 -3.67
CA TRP A 57 -5.41 -4.48 -3.68
C TRP A 57 -4.82 -4.26 -2.28
N GLU A 58 -5.66 -4.13 -1.25
CA GLU A 58 -5.23 -4.04 0.13
C GLU A 58 -4.49 -5.31 0.59
N GLU A 59 -4.97 -6.49 0.21
CA GLU A 59 -4.32 -7.77 0.50
C GLU A 59 -2.95 -7.88 -0.18
N LEU A 60 -2.85 -7.54 -1.47
CA LEU A 60 -1.59 -7.56 -2.20
C LEU A 60 -0.55 -6.62 -1.57
N LYS A 61 -0.97 -5.39 -1.22
CA LYS A 61 -0.12 -4.45 -0.48
C LYS A 61 0.29 -5.04 0.87
N ALA A 62 -0.64 -5.60 1.64
CA ALA A 62 -0.34 -6.18 2.94
C ALA A 62 0.64 -7.36 2.84
N SER A 63 0.56 -8.17 1.79
CA SER A 63 1.46 -9.29 1.53
C SER A 63 2.87 -8.85 1.13
N ARG A 64 3.00 -7.75 0.37
CA ARG A 64 4.26 -7.35 -0.28
C ARG A 64 4.97 -6.15 0.36
N LEU A 65 4.23 -5.26 1.03
CA LEU A 65 4.74 -4.04 1.67
C LEU A 65 4.89 -4.18 3.19
N ARG A 66 4.35 -5.25 3.81
CA ARG A 66 4.74 -5.58 5.19
C ARG A 66 6.19 -6.09 5.16
N GLY A 67 7.15 -5.16 5.23
CA GLY A 67 8.44 -5.44 5.86
C GLY A 67 8.22 -5.94 7.29
N PRO A 68 9.19 -6.63 7.91
CA PRO A 68 9.00 -7.34 9.17
C PRO A 68 8.41 -6.40 10.21
N THR A 69 7.09 -6.49 10.41
CA THR A 69 6.41 -5.79 11.49
C THR A 69 6.99 -6.37 12.76
N GLN A 70 7.73 -5.50 13.46
CA GLN A 70 8.33 -5.75 14.76
C GLN A 70 7.33 -6.47 15.67
N LYS A 71 7.82 -7.56 16.26
CA LYS A 71 7.19 -8.43 17.23
C LYS A 71 6.69 -7.66 18.45
#